data_AF-A0A6N8G933-F1
#
_entry.id   AF-A0A6N8G933-F1
#
_cell.length_a   1.000
_cell.length_b   1.000
_cell.length_c   1.000
_cell.angle_alpha   90.00
_cell.angle_beta   90.00
_cell.angle_gamma   90.00
#
_symmetry.space_group_name_H-M   'P 1'
#
loop_
_entity.id
_entity.type
_entity.pdbx_description
1 polymer ?
#
loop_
_entity_poly.entity_id
_entity_poly.type
_entity_poly.pdbx_seq_one_letter_code
_entity_poly.pdbx_strand_id
1 'polypeptide(L)'
;MFERFTADARQAVILAQEEARTIGHRHIGTEHLLLALAAEGAGTGSQALHEHGADPDTLRAAVRRLSPARSEPEPVGAGAGPRPGPRRRGLLARLRGTGGGHVPFTKRCKQALEQSLRVALDRKHTSIDSGHVLLGLLRIPESTAGRVLADSGIDAGDLRATAERIVDGSGN
;
A
#
# COMPACT_ATOMS: atom_id res chain seq x y z
N MET A 1 10.62 -7.84 -9.11
CA MET A 1 10.56 -7.32 -7.71
C MET A 1 9.70 -8.19 -6.82
N PHE A 2 8.40 -8.36 -7.13
CA PHE A 2 7.47 -9.17 -6.33
C PHE A 2 7.86 -10.66 -6.18
N GLU A 3 8.79 -11.16 -7.00
CA GLU A 3 9.34 -12.52 -6.88
C GLU A 3 10.09 -12.75 -5.56
N ARG A 4 10.66 -11.68 -4.97
CA ARG A 4 11.35 -11.74 -3.67
C ARG A 4 10.40 -11.57 -2.49
N PHE A 5 9.14 -11.24 -2.73
CA PHE A 5 8.17 -11.04 -1.65
C PHE A 5 7.81 -12.40 -1.05
N THR A 6 7.59 -12.45 0.25
CA THR A 6 6.98 -13.61 0.91
C THR A 6 5.47 -13.68 0.61
N ALA A 7 4.80 -14.72 1.10
CA ALA A 7 3.36 -14.86 0.89
C ALA A 7 2.54 -13.74 1.54
N ASP A 8 2.85 -13.39 2.79
CA ASP A 8 2.24 -12.28 3.54
C ASP A 8 2.48 -10.92 2.85
N ALA A 9 3.71 -10.66 2.39
CA ALA A 9 4.01 -9.42 1.67
C ALA A 9 3.24 -9.31 0.34
N ARG A 10 3.10 -10.41 -0.41
CA ARG A 10 2.26 -10.43 -1.63
C ARG A 10 0.79 -10.23 -1.28
N GLN A 11 0.32 -10.85 -0.20
CA GLN A 11 -1.05 -10.73 0.25
C GLN A 11 -1.40 -9.30 0.63
N ALA A 12 -0.51 -8.60 1.35
CA ALA A 12 -0.68 -7.17 1.66
C ALA A 12 -0.82 -6.31 0.39
N VAL A 13 -0.07 -6.60 -0.68
CA VAL A 13 -0.19 -5.85 -1.95
C VAL A 13 -1.53 -6.11 -2.65
N ILE A 14 -2.04 -7.35 -2.60
CA ILE A 14 -3.35 -7.72 -3.16
C ILE A 14 -4.46 -7.02 -2.37
N LEU A 15 -4.41 -7.09 -1.03
CA LEU A 15 -5.36 -6.43 -0.14
C LEU A 15 -5.36 -4.90 -0.34
N ALA A 16 -4.20 -4.29 -0.63
CA ALA A 16 -4.14 -2.85 -0.91
C ALA A 16 -4.96 -2.45 -2.15
N GLN A 17 -5.07 -3.35 -3.15
CA GLN A 17 -5.94 -3.14 -4.30
C GLN A 17 -7.42 -3.20 -3.92
N GLU A 18 -7.79 -4.09 -3.00
CA GLU A 18 -9.15 -4.23 -2.49
C GLU A 18 -9.57 -3.05 -1.63
N GLU A 19 -8.67 -2.55 -0.77
CA GLU A 19 -8.87 -1.34 0.03
C GLU A 19 -9.09 -0.11 -0.86
N ALA A 20 -8.26 0.07 -1.89
CA ALA A 20 -8.41 1.15 -2.87
C ALA A 20 -9.80 1.11 -3.54
N ARG A 21 -10.24 -0.07 -3.97
CA ARG A 21 -11.56 -0.27 -4.59
C ARG A 21 -12.71 -0.01 -3.61
N THR A 22 -12.57 -0.47 -2.38
CA THR A 22 -13.57 -0.31 -1.31
C THR A 22 -13.76 1.16 -0.94
N ILE A 23 -12.68 1.94 -0.93
CA ILE A 23 -12.70 3.38 -0.67
C ILE A 23 -13.14 4.16 -1.91
N GLY A 24 -13.06 3.56 -3.11
CA GLY A 24 -13.43 4.19 -4.38
C GLY A 24 -12.29 4.97 -5.03
N HIS A 25 -11.04 4.76 -4.58
CA HIS A 25 -9.84 5.31 -5.20
C HIS A 25 -9.46 4.51 -6.45
N ARG A 26 -9.02 5.22 -7.51
CA ARG A 26 -8.64 4.61 -8.80
C ARG A 26 -7.16 4.27 -8.89
N HIS A 27 -6.45 4.42 -7.78
CA HIS A 27 -5.02 4.23 -7.63
C HIS A 27 -4.72 3.60 -6.27
N ILE A 28 -3.57 2.92 -6.17
CA ILE A 28 -3.08 2.37 -4.91
C ILE A 28 -2.04 3.34 -4.34
N GLY A 29 -2.45 4.13 -3.34
CA GLY A 29 -1.57 4.98 -2.54
C GLY A 29 -0.93 4.25 -1.35
N THR A 30 -0.05 4.96 -0.65
CA THR A 30 0.60 4.46 0.58
C THR A 30 -0.41 4.12 1.68
N GLU A 31 -1.53 4.85 1.76
CA GLU A 31 -2.59 4.61 2.73
C GLU A 31 -3.27 3.25 2.55
N HIS A 32 -3.48 2.80 1.31
CA HIS A 32 -4.07 1.49 1.07
C HIS A 32 -3.10 0.37 1.42
N LEU A 33 -1.80 0.59 1.15
CA LEU A 33 -0.76 -0.35 1.55
C LEU A 33 -0.66 -0.45 3.08
N LEU A 34 -0.78 0.67 3.80
CA LEU A 34 -0.84 0.69 5.27
C LEU A 34 -2.03 -0.12 5.80
N LEU A 35 -3.23 0.14 5.28
CA LEU A 35 -4.45 -0.58 5.67
C LEU A 35 -4.32 -2.07 5.42
N ALA A 36 -3.77 -2.44 4.27
CA ALA A 36 -3.58 -3.83 3.90
C ALA A 36 -2.55 -4.55 4.78
N LEU A 37 -1.45 -3.87 5.17
CA LEU A 37 -0.49 -4.42 6.12
C LEU A 37 -1.11 -4.63 7.51
N ALA A 38 -1.97 -3.73 7.96
CA ALA A 38 -2.71 -3.91 9.20
C ALA A 38 -3.69 -5.09 9.09
N ALA A 39 -4.42 -5.20 7.98
CA ALA A 39 -5.49 -6.16 7.78
C ALA A 39 -5.02 -7.59 7.44
N GLU A 40 -3.80 -7.76 6.93
CA GLU A 40 -3.27 -9.07 6.52
C GLU A 40 -3.11 -10.04 7.70
N GLY A 41 -2.82 -9.53 8.90
CA GLY A 41 -2.98 -10.25 10.17
C GLY A 41 -1.92 -11.29 10.53
N ALA A 42 -1.11 -11.77 9.57
CA ALA A 42 -0.17 -12.87 9.80
C ALA A 42 1.31 -12.47 9.69
N GLY A 43 1.60 -11.36 9.02
CA GLY A 43 2.95 -10.91 8.74
C GLY A 43 3.58 -10.05 9.84
N THR A 44 4.91 -9.96 9.81
CA THR A 44 5.73 -9.14 10.73
C THR A 44 5.33 -7.66 10.73
N GLY A 45 4.86 -7.15 9.58
CA GLY A 45 4.33 -5.78 9.48
C GLY A 45 2.99 -5.61 10.21
N SER A 46 2.09 -6.59 10.11
CA SER A 46 0.81 -6.57 10.85
C SER A 46 1.06 -6.63 12.36
N GLN A 47 1.98 -7.50 12.80
CA GLN A 47 2.36 -7.58 14.21
C GLN A 47 2.88 -6.23 14.73
N ALA A 48 3.80 -5.58 14.02
CA ALA A 48 4.33 -4.29 14.43
C ALA A 48 3.23 -3.22 14.54
N LEU A 49 2.30 -3.19 13.59
CA LEU A 49 1.15 -2.28 13.59
C LEU A 49 0.22 -2.53 14.79
N HIS A 50 -0.10 -3.80 15.07
CA HIS A 50 -0.95 -4.16 16.21
C HIS A 50 -0.31 -3.83 17.56
N GLU A 51 1.01 -4.01 17.73
CA GLU A 51 1.73 -3.62 18.95
C GLU A 51 1.60 -2.11 19.26
N HIS A 52 1.36 -1.29 18.25
CA HIS A 52 1.14 0.16 18.35
C HIS A 52 -0.34 0.58 18.32
N GLY A 53 -1.26 -0.37 18.45
CA GLY A 53 -2.70 -0.10 18.43
C GLY A 53 -3.24 0.33 17.06
N ALA A 54 -2.51 0.06 15.98
CA ALA A 54 -2.90 0.40 14.62
C ALA A 54 -3.92 -0.61 14.06
N ASP A 55 -5.14 -0.52 14.58
CA ASP A 55 -6.27 -1.35 14.17
C ASP A 55 -6.75 -1.01 12.74
N PRO A 56 -7.01 -2.00 11.87
CA PRO A 56 -7.40 -1.78 10.48
C PRO A 56 -8.66 -0.90 10.32
N ASP A 57 -9.67 -1.07 11.18
CA ASP A 57 -10.92 -0.30 11.09
C ASP A 57 -10.70 1.16 11.52
N THR A 58 -9.89 1.36 12.56
CA THR A 58 -9.47 2.68 13.04
C THR A 58 -8.68 3.44 11.97
N LEU A 59 -7.70 2.77 11.36
CA LEU A 59 -6.92 3.33 10.25
C LEU A 59 -7.82 3.61 9.04
N ARG A 60 -8.76 2.73 8.70
CA ARG A 60 -9.69 2.93 7.57
C ARG A 60 -10.58 4.15 7.82
N ALA A 61 -11.03 4.35 9.05
CA ALA A 61 -11.76 5.54 9.44
C ALA A 61 -10.90 6.80 9.31
N ALA A 62 -9.61 6.75 9.69
CA ALA A 62 -8.68 7.86 9.52
C ALA A 62 -8.45 8.20 8.04
N VAL A 63 -8.26 7.20 7.17
CA VAL A 63 -8.13 7.39 5.72
C VAL A 63 -9.37 8.06 5.13
N ARG A 64 -10.58 7.62 5.51
CA ARG A 64 -11.84 8.22 5.03
C ARG A 64 -12.03 9.68 5.45
N ARG A 65 -11.39 10.13 6.53
CA ARG A 65 -11.44 11.53 6.99
C ARG A 65 -10.46 12.43 6.23
N LEU A 66 -9.53 11.88 5.46
CA LEU A 66 -8.61 12.67 4.67
C LEU A 66 -9.35 13.36 3.52
N SER A 67 -9.17 14.68 3.42
CA SER A 67 -9.60 15.43 2.24
C SER A 67 -8.87 14.92 1.00
N PRO A 68 -9.51 14.90 -0.19
CA PRO A 68 -8.84 14.54 -1.45
C PRO A 68 -7.56 15.34 -1.74
N ALA A 69 -7.49 16.59 -1.28
CA ALA A 69 -6.29 17.44 -1.40
C ALA A 69 -5.09 16.94 -0.55
N ARG A 70 -5.37 16.08 0.43
CA ARG A 70 -4.41 15.49 1.36
C ARG A 70 -4.12 14.02 1.05
N SER A 71 -4.78 13.46 0.03
CA SER A 71 -4.49 12.13 -0.51
C SER A 71 -3.36 12.21 -1.53
N GLU A 72 -2.65 11.11 -1.72
CA GLU A 72 -1.57 11.04 -2.71
C GLU A 72 -2.08 11.34 -4.14
N PRO A 73 -1.34 12.14 -4.92
CA PRO A 73 -1.76 12.50 -6.25
C PRO A 73 -1.86 11.25 -7.13
N GLU A 74 -2.91 11.23 -7.95
CA GLU A 74 -3.12 10.23 -8.98
C GLU A 74 -1.85 10.07 -9.84
N PRO A 75 -1.50 8.84 -10.24
CA PRO A 75 -0.33 8.61 -11.06
C PRO A 75 -0.41 9.43 -12.36
N VAL A 76 0.62 10.22 -12.63
CA VAL A 76 0.76 10.97 -13.90
C VAL A 76 0.77 9.96 -15.04
N GLY A 77 -0.26 9.98 -15.89
CA GLY A 77 -0.48 9.00 -16.97
C GLY A 77 -1.60 7.97 -16.74
N ALA A 78 -2.18 7.89 -15.54
CA ALA A 78 -3.37 7.07 -15.28
C ALA A 78 -4.68 7.68 -15.83
N GLY A 79 -4.63 8.95 -16.26
CA GLY A 79 -5.74 9.71 -16.84
C GLY A 79 -6.10 9.39 -18.30
N ALA A 80 -5.88 8.16 -18.75
CA ALA A 80 -6.33 7.68 -20.06
C ALA A 80 -7.08 6.34 -19.91
N GLY A 81 -8.12 6.31 -19.08
CA GLY A 81 -9.25 5.44 -19.40
C GLY A 81 -9.76 5.79 -20.82
N PRO A 82 -10.34 4.86 -21.59
CA PRO A 82 -10.83 5.17 -22.92
C PRO A 82 -11.77 6.37 -22.84
N ARG A 83 -11.39 7.50 -23.45
CA ARG A 83 -12.35 8.58 -23.70
C ARG A 83 -13.45 7.95 -24.56
N PRO A 84 -14.74 7.97 -24.15
CA PRO A 84 -15.79 7.58 -25.06
C PRO A 84 -15.79 8.60 -26.21
N GLY A 85 -15.12 8.24 -27.31
CA GLY A 85 -15.24 8.96 -28.56
C GLY A 85 -16.71 8.95 -29.02
N PRO A 86 -17.13 9.91 -29.85
CA PRO A 86 -18.50 9.95 -30.36
C PRO A 86 -18.82 8.61 -31.03
N ARG A 87 -19.79 7.90 -30.44
CA ARG A 87 -20.14 6.53 -30.80
C ARG A 87 -20.55 6.45 -32.27
N ARG A 88 -19.67 5.95 -33.14
CA ARG A 88 -20.10 5.32 -34.39
C ARG A 88 -20.45 3.86 -34.09
N ARG A 89 -21.75 3.59 -34.11
CA ARG A 89 -22.41 2.34 -33.72
C ARG A 89 -22.11 1.23 -34.74
N GLY A 90 -20.99 0.54 -34.55
CA GLY A 90 -20.65 -0.69 -35.26
C GLY A 90 -21.01 -1.93 -34.43
N LEU A 91 -21.64 -2.92 -35.06
CA LEU A 91 -22.15 -4.15 -34.45
C LEU A 91 -21.07 -5.06 -33.80
N LEU A 92 -19.78 -4.76 -34.03
CA LEU A 92 -18.63 -5.53 -33.51
C LEU A 92 -18.03 -5.00 -32.20
N ALA A 93 -18.57 -3.94 -31.60
CA ALA A 93 -18.07 -3.38 -30.34
C ALA A 93 -18.49 -4.17 -29.07
N ARG A 94 -19.13 -5.34 -29.23
CA ARG A 94 -19.70 -6.14 -28.14
C ARG A 94 -18.86 -7.35 -27.71
N LEU A 95 -17.67 -7.56 -28.27
CA LEU A 95 -16.84 -8.75 -28.00
C LEU A 95 -15.54 -8.52 -27.24
N ARG A 96 -15.29 -7.31 -26.70
CA ARG A 96 -14.19 -7.11 -25.76
C ARG A 96 -14.70 -6.37 -24.53
N GLY A 97 -15.07 -7.17 -23.54
CA GLY A 97 -15.38 -6.71 -22.20
C GLY A 97 -14.28 -5.80 -21.65
N THR A 98 -14.68 -4.58 -21.33
CA THR A 98 -13.94 -3.61 -20.53
C THR A 98 -14.00 -4.01 -19.06
N GLY A 99 -12.88 -3.95 -18.32
CA GLY A 99 -12.96 -3.55 -16.89
C GLY A 99 -12.11 -4.28 -15.85
N GLY A 100 -11.33 -5.31 -16.17
CA GLY A 100 -10.41 -5.95 -15.21
C GLY A 100 -9.09 -5.20 -15.02
N GLY A 101 -9.12 -3.86 -14.94
CA GLY A 101 -7.91 -3.03 -14.93
C GLY A 101 -7.12 -3.17 -13.63
N HIS A 102 -5.83 -3.52 -13.75
CA HIS A 102 -4.86 -3.38 -12.66
C HIS A 102 -4.90 -1.94 -12.14
N VAL A 103 -5.22 -1.75 -10.86
CA VAL A 103 -5.26 -0.42 -10.25
C VAL A 103 -3.82 0.09 -10.15
N PRO A 104 -3.46 1.22 -10.78
CA PRO A 104 -2.07 1.69 -10.80
C PRO A 104 -1.61 2.17 -9.43
N PHE A 105 -0.36 1.88 -9.07
CA PHE A 105 0.27 2.43 -7.87
C PHE A 105 0.65 3.91 -8.06
N THR A 106 0.52 4.71 -7.00
CA THR A 106 1.08 6.07 -6.93
C THR A 106 2.61 6.04 -7.01
N LYS A 107 3.23 7.19 -7.33
CA LYS A 107 4.69 7.31 -7.29
C LYS A 107 5.26 7.01 -5.90
N ARG A 108 4.61 7.51 -4.85
CA ARG A 108 5.04 7.30 -3.45
C ARG A 108 4.84 5.86 -2.99
N CYS A 109 3.76 5.20 -3.40
CA CYS A 109 3.58 3.77 -3.12
C CYS A 109 4.66 2.91 -3.82
N LYS A 110 4.99 3.21 -5.08
CA LYS A 110 6.12 2.55 -5.76
C LYS A 110 7.43 2.78 -5.04
N GLN A 111 7.69 4.02 -4.63
CA GLN A 111 8.87 4.37 -3.85
C GLN A 111 8.93 3.58 -2.53
N ALA A 112 7.81 3.43 -1.82
CA ALA A 112 7.74 2.63 -0.58
C ALA A 112 8.10 1.16 -0.82
N LEU A 113 7.57 0.56 -1.90
CA LEU A 113 7.93 -0.80 -2.30
C LEU A 113 9.42 -0.88 -2.65
N GLU A 114 9.97 0.03 -3.46
CA GLU A 114 11.41 0.08 -3.75
C GLU A 114 12.27 0.19 -2.49
N GLN A 115 11.82 0.97 -1.49
CA GLN A 115 12.50 1.05 -0.20
C GLN A 115 12.44 -0.27 0.58
N SER A 116 11.39 -1.09 0.47
CA SER A 116 11.33 -2.39 1.15
C SER A 116 12.43 -3.35 0.68
N LEU A 117 12.73 -3.32 -0.63
CA LEU A 117 13.88 -4.05 -1.18
C LEU A 117 15.19 -3.52 -0.59
N ARG A 118 15.36 -2.20 -0.48
CA ARG A 118 16.57 -1.62 0.09
C ARG A 118 16.73 -2.01 1.57
N VAL A 119 15.66 -1.97 2.35
CA VAL A 119 15.64 -2.44 3.75
C VAL A 119 16.08 -3.90 3.86
N ALA A 120 15.55 -4.78 3.00
CA ALA A 120 15.93 -6.20 2.99
C ALA A 120 17.40 -6.40 2.62
N LEU A 121 17.89 -5.69 1.60
CA LEU A 121 19.29 -5.76 1.18
C LEU A 121 20.26 -5.21 2.23
N ASP A 122 19.91 -4.09 2.88
CA ASP A 122 20.71 -3.50 3.96
C ASP A 122 20.88 -4.49 5.13
N ARG A 123 19.88 -5.35 5.35
CA ARG A 123 19.86 -6.42 6.37
C ARG A 123 20.38 -7.77 5.89
N LYS A 124 20.76 -7.88 4.61
CA LYS A 124 21.16 -9.14 3.94
C LYS A 124 20.05 -10.19 3.91
N HIS A 125 18.80 -9.80 4.09
CA HIS A 125 17.66 -10.71 3.93
C HIS A 125 17.45 -11.04 2.44
N THR A 126 17.24 -12.32 2.16
CA THR A 126 17.03 -12.81 0.78
C THR A 126 15.63 -12.52 0.27
N SER A 127 14.66 -12.49 1.19
CA SER A 127 13.24 -12.26 0.94
C SER A 127 12.74 -10.94 1.55
N ILE A 128 11.63 -10.43 1.03
CA ILE A 128 10.95 -9.21 1.48
C ILE A 128 9.63 -9.64 2.12
N ASP A 129 9.56 -9.58 3.45
CA ASP A 129 8.33 -9.81 4.20
C ASP A 129 7.45 -8.55 4.35
N SER A 130 6.27 -8.70 4.94
CA SER A 130 5.38 -7.57 5.22
C SER A 130 6.01 -6.51 6.12
N GLY A 131 6.91 -6.88 7.04
CA GLY A 131 7.66 -5.97 7.89
C GLY A 131 8.66 -5.11 7.09
N HIS A 132 9.33 -5.67 6.09
CA HIS A 132 10.15 -4.88 5.16
C HIS A 132 9.30 -3.87 4.39
N VAL A 133 8.09 -4.26 3.98
CA VAL A 133 7.15 -3.36 3.29
C VAL A 133 6.74 -2.22 4.23
N LEU A 134 6.42 -2.51 5.49
CA LEU A 134 6.14 -1.50 6.51
C LEU A 134 7.34 -0.57 6.73
N LEU A 135 8.55 -1.09 6.86
CA LEU A 135 9.76 -0.29 7.02
C LEU A 135 10.02 0.61 5.80
N GLY A 136 9.78 0.10 4.59
CA GLY A 136 9.84 0.88 3.35
C GLY A 136 8.84 2.03 3.33
N LEU A 137 7.62 1.79 3.84
CA LEU A 137 6.57 2.79 4.00
C LEU A 137 6.96 3.87 5.02
N LEU A 138 7.46 3.47 6.18
CA LEU A 138 7.86 4.37 7.27
C LEU A 138 9.06 5.24 6.91
N ARG A 139 9.87 4.88 5.90
CA ARG A 139 10.94 5.73 5.36
C ARG A 139 10.42 6.96 4.58
N ILE A 140 9.12 7.04 4.33
CA ILE A 140 8.46 8.15 3.63
C ILE A 140 7.46 8.82 4.58
N PRO A 141 7.90 9.63 5.56
CA PRO A 141 6.99 10.24 6.54
C PRO A 141 5.99 11.21 5.90
N GLU A 142 6.40 11.89 4.83
CA GLU A 142 5.56 12.81 4.04
C GLU A 142 4.53 12.10 3.13
N SER A 143 4.24 10.82 3.37
CA SER A 143 3.24 10.05 2.62
C SER A 143 1.86 10.13 3.28
N THR A 144 0.80 9.76 2.55
CA THR A 144 -0.53 9.66 3.16
C THR A 144 -0.51 8.70 4.35
N ALA A 145 0.19 7.55 4.23
CA ALA A 145 0.33 6.58 5.32
C ALA A 145 1.00 7.18 6.56
N GLY A 146 2.12 7.89 6.40
CA GLY A 146 2.81 8.54 7.53
C GLY A 146 1.91 9.53 8.25
N ARG A 147 1.09 10.26 7.49
CA ARG A 147 0.10 11.17 8.05
C ARG A 147 -1.08 10.46 8.73
N VAL A 148 -1.56 9.35 8.18
CA VAL A 148 -2.62 8.53 8.81
C VAL A 148 -2.15 7.99 10.16
N LEU A 149 -0.91 7.52 10.25
CA LEU A 149 -0.30 7.09 11.51
C LEU A 149 -0.24 8.25 12.52
N ALA A 150 0.25 9.42 12.10
CA ALA A 150 0.31 10.60 12.96
C ALA A 150 -1.08 11.08 13.43
N ASP A 151 -2.06 11.15 12.51
CA ASP A 151 -3.45 11.53 12.83
C ASP A 151 -4.14 10.49 13.74
N SER A 152 -3.60 9.27 13.82
CA SER A 152 -4.05 8.19 14.71
C SER A 152 -3.27 8.13 16.03
N GLY A 153 -2.34 9.07 16.26
CA GLY A 153 -1.52 9.13 17.47
C GLY A 153 -0.38 8.11 17.53
N ILE A 154 -0.05 7.48 16.41
CA ILE A 154 1.02 6.49 16.31
C ILE A 154 2.31 7.20 15.90
N ASP A 155 3.34 7.11 16.74
CA ASP A 155 4.66 7.66 16.42
C ASP A 155 5.39 6.76 15.40
N ALA A 156 5.79 7.35 14.28
CA ALA A 156 6.43 6.61 13.19
C ALA A 156 7.86 6.14 13.54
N GLY A 157 8.53 6.80 14.48
CA GLY A 157 9.84 6.41 14.99
C GLY A 157 9.75 5.18 15.88
N ASP A 158 8.83 5.19 16.84
CA ASP A 158 8.60 4.05 17.74
C ASP A 158 8.07 2.84 16.97
N LEU A 159 7.14 3.04 16.04
CA LEU A 159 6.65 1.98 15.16
C LEU A 159 7.78 1.41 14.29
N ARG A 160 8.67 2.26 13.78
CA ARG A 160 9.85 1.79 13.04
C ARG A 160 10.74 0.93 13.93
N ALA A 161 11.09 1.39 15.13
CA ALA A 161 11.95 0.63 16.04
C ALA A 161 11.35 -0.76 16.38
N THR A 162 10.03 -0.82 16.62
CA THR A 162 9.32 -2.09 16.81
C THR A 162 9.39 -2.98 15.57
N ALA A 163 9.11 -2.43 14.39
CA ALA A 163 9.15 -3.18 13.14
C ALA A 163 10.57 -3.71 12.83
N GLU A 164 11.61 -2.90 13.07
CA GLU A 164 13.01 -3.33 12.91
C GLU A 164 13.33 -4.50 13.84
N ARG A 165 12.97 -4.41 15.13
CA ARG A 165 13.17 -5.50 16.09
C ARG A 165 12.48 -6.80 15.65
N ILE A 166 11.24 -6.72 15.17
CA ILE A 166 10.48 -7.89 14.74
C ILE A 166 11.10 -8.49 13.47
N VAL A 167 11.43 -7.67 12.48
CA VAL A 167 12.04 -8.10 11.21
C VAL A 167 13.42 -8.71 11.45
N ASP A 168 14.25 -8.11 12.30
CA ASP A 168 15.58 -8.61 12.63
C ASP A 168 15.51 -9.92 13.42
N GLY A 169 14.47 -10.11 14.25
CA GLY A 169 14.20 -11.38 14.94
C GLY A 169 13.59 -12.47 14.06
N SER A 170 13.01 -12.09 12.92
CA SER A 170 12.38 -13.01 11.95
C SER A 170 13.29 -13.34 10.75
N GLY A 171 14.44 -12.67 10.64
CA GLY A 171 15.38 -12.82 9.54
C GLY A 171 15.98 -14.22 9.47
N ASN A 172 15.92 -14.84 8.29
CA ASN A 172 16.65 -16.06 7.93
C ASN A 172 17.87 -15.73 7.08
#